data_AF-F8QHS1-F1
#
_entry.id   AF-F8QHS1-F1
#
_cell.length_a   1.000
_cell.length_b   1.000
_cell.length_c   1.000
_cell.angle_alpha   90.00
_cell.angle_beta   90.00
_cell.angle_gamma   90.00
#
_symmetry.space_group_name_H-M   'P 1'
#
loop_
_entity.id
_entity.type
_entity.pdbx_description
1 polymer ?
#
loop_
_entity_poly.entity_id
_entity_poly.type
_entity_poly.pdbx_seq_one_letter_code
_entity_poly.pdbx_strand_id
1 'polypeptide(L)'
;MEEDQGNDRGQRNTGMGSDDDSMGEEDREESEEASMLRRRRAALLLCVQQLSLALIGLQTVAQSAALVANDQLNKTIPQPYHTSILTGHGGHPDRICAELGVRRHVFLRLVDLLKRYQYVDSRHIHIEEQLATFLYACVTGLSVCHIGEQFQRSSNTISRCF
;
A
#
# COMPACT_ATOMS: atom_id res chain seq x y z
N MET A 1 92.55 -26.48 -39.02
CA MET A 1 92.26 -27.16 -40.29
C MET A 1 90.74 -27.16 -40.37
N GLU A 2 90.18 -26.04 -40.79
CA GLU A 2 89.92 -25.66 -42.18
C GLU A 2 88.53 -26.13 -42.61
N GLU A 3 87.83 -25.15 -43.17
CA GLU A 3 86.44 -25.14 -43.60
C GLU A 3 86.22 -26.09 -44.79
N ASP A 4 85.00 -26.62 -44.93
CA ASP A 4 84.49 -26.97 -46.25
C ASP A 4 83.04 -26.49 -46.39
N GLN A 5 82.86 -25.56 -47.33
CA GLN A 5 81.59 -24.99 -47.74
C GLN A 5 81.06 -25.80 -48.93
N GLY A 6 79.88 -26.39 -48.78
CA GLY A 6 79.17 -27.08 -49.86
C GLY A 6 77.74 -26.56 -50.02
N ASN A 7 77.60 -25.47 -50.77
CA ASN A 7 76.36 -24.96 -51.34
C ASN A 7 75.82 -25.93 -52.42
N ASP A 8 74.52 -26.29 -52.42
CA ASP A 8 73.65 -26.07 -53.60
C ASP A 8 72.16 -26.41 -53.35
N ARG A 9 71.34 -25.70 -54.12
CA ARG A 9 69.89 -25.56 -54.21
C ARG A 9 69.12 -26.84 -54.51
N GLY A 10 67.83 -26.82 -54.20
CA GLY A 10 66.85 -27.66 -54.90
C GLY A 10 65.50 -27.77 -54.21
N GLN A 11 64.60 -26.82 -54.49
CA GLN A 11 63.17 -26.99 -54.23
C GLN A 11 62.62 -28.20 -55.01
N ARG A 12 61.71 -28.97 -54.40
CA ARG A 12 60.47 -29.45 -55.04
C ARG A 12 59.51 -30.10 -54.03
N ASN A 13 58.33 -29.50 -53.94
CA ASN A 13 57.08 -30.06 -53.41
C ASN A 13 56.82 -31.47 -53.95
N THR A 14 56.13 -32.32 -53.15
CA THR A 14 54.82 -32.93 -53.49
C THR A 14 54.39 -33.94 -52.42
N GLY A 15 53.12 -33.88 -52.03
CA GLY A 15 52.44 -34.85 -51.13
C GLY A 15 51.50 -34.09 -50.19
N MET A 16 50.41 -33.47 -50.66
CA MET A 16 49.12 -34.16 -50.91
C MET A 16 48.78 -35.15 -49.81
N GLY A 17 48.36 -34.61 -48.66
CA GLY A 17 47.43 -35.23 -47.73
C GLY A 17 46.23 -34.30 -47.63
N SER A 18 45.35 -34.39 -48.62
CA SER A 18 43.97 -33.97 -48.47
C SER A 18 43.35 -34.91 -47.46
N ASP A 19 42.75 -34.39 -46.40
CA ASP A 19 41.50 -34.89 -45.82
C ASP A 19 41.06 -33.88 -44.75
N ASP A 20 39.76 -33.58 -44.77
CA ASP A 20 38.99 -32.93 -43.71
C ASP A 20 39.04 -31.40 -43.55
N ASP A 21 38.56 -30.68 -44.58
CA ASP A 21 38.06 -29.30 -44.42
C ASP A 21 36.62 -29.18 -44.99
N SER A 22 35.71 -30.04 -44.53
CA SER A 22 34.28 -29.94 -44.86
C SER A 22 33.41 -30.28 -43.65
N MET A 23 33.57 -29.53 -42.56
CA MET A 23 32.70 -29.57 -41.38
C MET A 23 32.66 -28.20 -40.69
N GLY A 24 32.14 -27.15 -41.34
CA GLY A 24 32.17 -25.83 -40.69
C GLY A 24 31.31 -24.70 -41.25
N GLU A 25 30.50 -24.93 -42.28
CA GLU A 25 29.57 -23.90 -42.78
C GLU A 25 28.16 -24.07 -42.19
N GLU A 26 27.60 -25.29 -42.15
CA GLU A 26 26.28 -25.55 -41.54
C GLU A 26 26.28 -25.25 -40.02
N ASP A 27 27.31 -25.68 -39.28
CA ASP A 27 27.43 -25.40 -37.84
C ASP A 27 27.63 -23.89 -37.55
N ARG A 28 28.22 -23.15 -38.49
CA ARG A 28 28.40 -21.69 -38.37
C ARG A 28 27.08 -20.96 -38.59
N GLU A 29 26.32 -21.36 -39.61
CA GLU A 29 25.01 -20.78 -39.90
C GLU A 29 24.00 -21.10 -38.77
N GLU A 30 23.97 -22.32 -38.24
CA GLU A 30 23.12 -22.69 -37.10
C GLU A 30 23.50 -21.89 -35.83
N SER A 31 24.80 -21.68 -35.60
CA SER A 31 25.30 -20.85 -34.50
C SER A 31 24.89 -19.37 -34.65
N GLU A 32 24.93 -18.84 -35.87
CA GLU A 32 24.51 -17.47 -36.17
C GLU A 32 23.00 -17.27 -36.02
N GLU A 33 22.19 -18.21 -36.51
CA GLU A 33 20.74 -18.22 -36.33
C GLU A 33 20.35 -18.33 -34.84
N ALA A 34 21.02 -19.21 -34.08
CA ALA A 34 20.80 -19.34 -32.64
C ALA A 34 21.23 -18.08 -31.87
N SER A 35 22.25 -17.36 -32.33
CA SER A 35 22.66 -16.08 -31.75
C SER A 35 21.68 -14.95 -32.08
N MET A 36 21.14 -14.93 -33.31
CA MET A 36 20.16 -13.95 -33.76
C MET A 36 18.82 -14.16 -33.05
N LEU A 37 18.39 -15.40 -32.86
CA LEU A 37 17.20 -15.76 -32.09
C LEU A 37 17.36 -15.39 -30.62
N ARG A 38 18.54 -15.59 -30.02
CA ARG A 38 18.86 -15.14 -28.65
C ARG A 38 18.75 -13.61 -28.51
N ARG A 39 19.28 -12.85 -29.48
CA ARG A 39 19.17 -11.38 -29.52
C ARG A 39 17.72 -10.91 -29.70
N ARG A 40 16.95 -11.55 -30.58
CA ARG A 40 15.51 -11.26 -30.79
C ARG A 40 14.70 -11.57 -29.53
N ARG A 41 14.95 -12.71 -28.88
CA ARG A 41 14.30 -13.07 -27.61
C ARG A 41 14.63 -12.06 -26.50
N ALA A 42 15.88 -11.64 -26.37
CA ALA A 42 16.27 -10.62 -25.40
C ALA A 42 15.59 -9.27 -25.67
N ALA A 43 15.50 -8.84 -26.94
CA ALA A 43 14.80 -7.63 -27.33
C ALA A 43 13.28 -7.71 -27.04
N LEU A 44 12.66 -8.88 -27.28
CA LEU A 44 11.25 -9.11 -26.94
C LEU A 44 11.02 -9.07 -25.43
N LEU A 45 11.89 -9.69 -24.62
CA LEU A 45 11.80 -9.65 -23.16
C LEU A 45 11.94 -8.23 -22.63
N LEU A 46 12.90 -7.47 -23.15
CA LEU A 46 13.06 -6.05 -22.81
C LEU A 46 11.81 -5.24 -23.22
N CYS A 47 11.25 -5.48 -24.41
CA CYS A 47 10.03 -4.82 -24.86
C CYS A 47 8.84 -5.14 -23.95
N VAL A 48 8.62 -6.41 -23.63
CA VAL A 48 7.57 -6.85 -22.70
C VAL A 48 7.79 -6.26 -21.31
N GLN A 49 9.02 -6.21 -20.83
CA GLN A 49 9.36 -5.58 -19.55
C GLN A 49 9.04 -4.09 -19.54
N GLN A 50 9.44 -3.34 -20.58
CA GLN A 50 9.14 -1.92 -20.72
C GLN A 50 7.63 -1.64 -20.80
N LEU A 51 6.89 -2.44 -21.58
CA LEU A 51 5.44 -2.34 -21.67
C LEU A 51 4.76 -2.66 -20.33
N SER A 52 5.24 -3.68 -19.60
CA SER A 52 4.74 -4.02 -18.27
C SER A 52 4.95 -2.89 -17.28
N LEU A 53 6.11 -2.23 -17.31
CA LEU A 53 6.45 -1.11 -16.43
C LEU A 53 5.55 0.11 -16.72
N ALA A 54 5.29 0.38 -18.00
CA ALA A 54 4.38 1.45 -18.43
C ALA A 54 2.94 1.19 -17.97
N LEU A 55 2.44 -0.04 -18.09
CA LEU A 55 1.11 -0.42 -17.63
C LEU A 55 0.96 -0.29 -16.11
N ILE A 56 1.96 -0.76 -15.34
CA ILE A 56 1.98 -0.62 -13.89
C ILE A 56 1.99 0.87 -13.51
N GLY A 57 2.81 1.68 -14.18
CA GLY A 57 2.85 3.13 -14.00
C GLY A 57 1.49 3.79 -14.22
N LEU A 58 0.80 3.44 -15.31
CA LEU A 58 -0.53 4.00 -15.59
C LEU A 58 -1.56 3.61 -14.53
N GLN A 59 -1.54 2.35 -14.08
CA GLN A 59 -2.48 1.84 -13.09
C GLN A 59 -2.24 2.47 -11.71
N THR A 60 -0.97 2.68 -11.32
CA THR A 60 -0.63 3.35 -10.05
C THR A 60 -1.07 4.82 -10.04
N VAL A 61 -0.92 5.54 -11.15
CA VAL A 61 -1.40 6.93 -11.28
C VAL A 61 -2.91 6.99 -11.21
N ALA A 62 -3.63 6.08 -11.88
CA ALA A 62 -5.09 6.02 -11.82
C ALA A 62 -5.61 5.74 -10.40
N GLN A 63 -4.99 4.79 -9.69
CA GLN A 63 -5.33 4.49 -8.29
C GLN A 63 -5.03 5.66 -7.36
N SER A 64 -3.90 6.35 -7.57
CA SER A 64 -3.54 7.53 -6.79
C SER A 64 -4.51 8.68 -7.00
N ALA A 65 -4.90 8.94 -8.26
CA ALA A 65 -5.90 9.95 -8.59
C ALA A 65 -7.27 9.63 -7.97
N ALA A 66 -7.68 8.36 -7.96
CA ALA A 66 -8.90 7.92 -7.30
C ALA A 66 -8.84 8.12 -5.77
N LEU A 67 -7.71 7.80 -5.11
CA LEU A 67 -7.53 8.04 -3.69
C LEU A 67 -7.61 9.54 -3.35
N VAL A 68 -6.95 10.39 -4.14
CA VAL A 68 -6.99 11.85 -3.95
C VAL A 68 -8.41 12.40 -4.19
N ALA A 69 -9.13 11.92 -5.20
CA ALA A 69 -10.51 12.32 -5.44
C ALA A 69 -11.43 11.89 -4.28
N ASN A 70 -11.24 10.69 -3.73
CA ASN A 70 -11.99 10.22 -2.57
C ASN A 70 -11.66 11.02 -1.29
N ASP A 71 -10.38 11.38 -1.07
CA ASP A 71 -9.97 12.23 0.05
C ASP A 71 -10.56 13.64 -0.06
N GLN A 72 -10.58 14.21 -1.28
CA GLN A 72 -11.23 15.49 -1.54
C GLN A 72 -12.75 15.42 -1.37
N LEU A 73 -13.40 14.31 -1.76
CA LEU A 73 -14.82 14.08 -1.50
C LEU A 73 -15.12 13.97 0.00
N ASN A 74 -14.29 13.24 0.74
CA ASN A 74 -14.43 13.08 2.19
C ASN A 74 -14.23 14.41 2.94
N LYS A 75 -13.41 15.32 2.42
CA LYS A 75 -13.22 16.68 2.95
C LYS A 75 -14.38 17.62 2.61
N THR A 76 -15.10 17.39 1.51
CA THR A 76 -16.15 18.28 1.00
C THR A 76 -17.56 17.89 1.43
N ILE A 77 -17.78 16.66 1.91
CA ILE A 77 -19.02 16.31 2.59
C ILE A 77 -18.99 17.01 3.96
N PRO A 78 -19.85 18.02 4.23
CA PRO A 78 -19.99 18.56 5.55
C PRO A 78 -20.45 17.41 6.43
N GLN A 79 -19.57 16.96 7.33
CA GLN A 79 -19.93 15.89 8.22
C GLN A 79 -21.15 16.34 9.02
N PRO A 80 -22.25 15.57 8.99
CA PRO A 80 -23.45 15.95 9.71
C PRO A 80 -23.06 16.15 11.16
N TYR A 81 -23.23 17.38 11.67
CA TYR A 81 -22.92 17.81 13.03
C TYR A 81 -23.66 17.03 14.13
N HIS A 82 -24.47 16.04 13.72
CA HIS A 82 -25.48 15.38 14.52
C HIS A 82 -25.38 13.84 14.51
N THR A 83 -24.36 13.22 13.90
CA THR A 83 -24.15 11.78 14.15
C THR A 83 -23.48 11.63 15.50
N SER A 84 -24.22 11.01 16.44
CA SER A 84 -23.81 10.74 17.82
C SER A 84 -22.30 10.54 17.95
N ILE A 85 -21.70 11.28 18.88
CA ILE A 85 -20.26 11.29 19.26
C ILE A 85 -19.66 9.88 19.39
N LEU A 86 -20.50 8.86 19.53
CA LEU A 86 -20.14 7.47 19.77
C LEU A 86 -20.41 6.52 18.61
N THR A 87 -21.26 6.89 17.64
CA THR A 87 -21.62 5.98 16.53
C THR A 87 -20.62 6.05 15.37
N GLY A 88 -19.60 6.91 15.47
CA GLY A 88 -18.29 6.64 14.88
C GLY A 88 -18.25 6.41 13.37
N HIS A 89 -19.11 7.04 12.56
CA HIS A 89 -18.97 7.02 11.10
C HIS A 89 -17.98 8.12 10.62
N GLY A 90 -16.77 8.14 11.21
CA GLY A 90 -15.70 9.07 10.83
C GLY A 90 -14.92 9.73 11.97
N GLY A 91 -15.01 9.23 13.21
CA GLY A 91 -14.32 9.82 14.36
C GLY A 91 -12.85 9.41 14.44
N HIS A 92 -11.94 10.27 13.95
CA HIS A 92 -10.51 10.17 14.27
C HIS A 92 -10.34 10.05 15.79
N PRO A 93 -9.44 9.19 16.33
CA PRO A 93 -9.22 9.06 17.79
C PRO A 93 -8.98 10.38 18.53
N ASP A 94 -8.53 11.41 17.82
CA ASP A 94 -8.29 12.75 18.37
C ASP A 94 -9.59 13.54 18.58
N ARG A 95 -10.68 13.23 17.88
CA ARG A 95 -11.99 13.84 18.12
C ARG A 95 -12.62 13.42 19.43
N ILE A 96 -12.51 12.14 19.79
CA ILE A 96 -12.93 11.66 21.11
C ILE A 96 -12.14 12.38 22.21
N CYS A 97 -10.83 12.59 22.00
CA CYS A 97 -10.00 13.38 22.92
C CYS A 97 -10.44 14.85 23.00
N ALA A 98 -10.73 15.47 21.86
CA ALA A 98 -11.11 16.87 21.76
C ALA A 98 -12.50 17.15 22.37
N GLU A 99 -13.45 16.23 22.18
CA GLU A 99 -14.84 16.41 22.61
C GLU A 99 -15.08 15.96 24.06
N LEU A 100 -14.49 14.83 24.48
CA LEU A 100 -14.70 14.28 25.84
C LEU A 100 -13.60 14.66 26.83
N GLY A 101 -12.55 15.35 26.38
CA GLY A 101 -11.40 15.74 27.22
C GLY A 101 -10.56 14.56 27.73
N VAL A 102 -10.83 13.34 27.27
CA VAL A 102 -10.11 12.12 27.67
C VAL A 102 -9.59 11.35 26.47
N ARG A 103 -8.39 10.78 26.60
CA ARG A 103 -7.83 9.93 25.54
C ARG A 103 -8.68 8.68 25.34
N ARG A 104 -8.83 8.22 24.09
CA ARG A 104 -9.64 7.01 23.76
C ARG A 104 -9.32 5.80 24.64
N HIS A 105 -8.05 5.52 24.91
CA HIS A 105 -7.67 4.39 25.77
C HIS A 105 -8.10 4.58 27.24
N VAL A 106 -8.13 5.81 27.75
CA VAL A 106 -8.61 6.13 29.10
C VAL A 106 -10.13 5.97 29.16
N PHE A 107 -10.84 6.46 28.14
CA PHE A 107 -12.29 6.28 28.02
C PHE A 107 -12.69 4.81 28.04
N LEU A 108 -12.06 3.97 27.20
CA LEU A 108 -12.33 2.53 27.18
C LEU A 108 -12.02 1.85 28.53
N ARG A 109 -10.94 2.25 29.20
CA ARG A 109 -10.60 1.72 30.53
C ARG A 109 -11.63 2.11 31.60
N LEU A 110 -12.20 3.31 31.52
CA LEU A 110 -13.27 3.74 32.42
C LEU A 110 -14.55 2.95 32.16
N VAL A 111 -14.92 2.72 30.90
CA VAL A 111 -16.05 1.85 30.52
C VAL A 111 -15.87 0.44 31.08
N ASP A 112 -14.69 -0.14 30.91
CA ASP A 112 -14.38 -1.48 31.43
C ASP A 112 -14.47 -1.55 32.95
N LEU A 113 -14.00 -0.52 33.66
CA LEU A 113 -14.13 -0.42 35.11
C LEU A 113 -15.60 -0.40 35.52
N LEU A 114 -16.41 0.45 34.89
CA LEU A 114 -17.83 0.56 35.22
C LEU A 114 -18.59 -0.75 34.97
N LYS A 115 -18.29 -1.44 33.86
CA LYS A 115 -18.85 -2.78 33.57
C LYS A 115 -18.43 -3.82 34.63
N ARG A 116 -17.18 -3.77 35.12
CA ARG A 116 -16.72 -4.65 36.22
C ARG A 116 -17.44 -4.39 37.54
N TYR A 117 -17.85 -3.15 37.80
CA TYR A 117 -18.64 -2.77 38.98
C TYR A 117 -20.15 -3.03 38.82
N GLN A 118 -20.56 -3.84 37.83
CA GLN A 118 -21.95 -4.23 37.60
C GLN A 118 -22.89 -3.04 37.29
N TYR A 119 -22.37 -1.95 36.74
CA TYR A 119 -23.25 -0.95 36.15
C TYR A 119 -23.90 -1.55 34.89
N VAL A 120 -25.23 -1.52 34.88
CA VAL A 120 -26.04 -2.09 33.79
C VAL A 120 -26.50 -0.97 32.87
N ASP A 121 -26.52 -1.25 31.57
CA ASP A 121 -27.10 -0.36 30.57
C ASP A 121 -28.56 -0.02 30.95
N SER A 122 -28.92 1.25 30.83
CA SER A 122 -30.31 1.66 30.96
C SER A 122 -31.09 1.22 29.73
N ARG A 123 -32.41 1.05 29.84
CA ARG A 123 -33.30 0.60 28.74
C ARG A 123 -33.11 1.40 27.43
N HIS A 124 -32.61 2.63 27.51
CA HIS A 124 -32.50 3.56 26.39
C HIS A 124 -31.09 4.13 26.16
N ILE A 125 -30.13 3.88 27.04
CA ILE A 125 -28.79 4.49 27.01
C ILE A 125 -27.76 3.45 27.48
N HIS A 126 -26.76 3.19 26.64
CA HIS A 126 -25.63 2.33 27.00
C HIS A 126 -24.69 3.06 27.95
N ILE A 127 -23.97 2.30 28.78
CA ILE A 127 -23.03 2.85 29.75
C ILE A 127 -21.93 3.71 29.11
N GLU A 128 -21.54 3.37 27.89
CA GLU A 128 -20.60 4.13 27.07
C GLU A 128 -21.17 5.52 26.73
N GLU A 129 -22.45 5.58 26.38
CA GLU A 129 -23.15 6.82 26.06
C GLU A 129 -23.44 7.67 27.28
N GLN A 130 -23.75 7.04 28.41
CA GLN A 130 -23.89 7.73 29.69
C GLN A 130 -22.55 8.35 30.13
N LEU A 131 -21.46 7.59 30.07
CA LEU A 131 -20.13 8.08 30.44
C LEU A 131 -19.66 9.21 29.51
N ALA A 132 -19.88 9.08 28.21
CA ALA A 132 -19.54 10.13 27.25
C ALA A 132 -20.35 11.41 27.49
N THR A 133 -21.65 11.29 27.75
CA THR A 133 -22.52 12.42 28.09
C THR A 133 -22.04 13.12 29.36
N PHE A 134 -21.66 12.36 30.38
CA PHE A 134 -21.12 12.89 31.63
C PHE A 134 -19.81 13.65 31.40
N LEU A 135 -18.85 13.05 30.70
CA LEU A 135 -17.55 13.68 30.42
C LEU A 135 -17.70 14.94 29.56
N TYR A 136 -18.57 14.89 28.55
CA TYR A 136 -18.86 16.04 27.70
C TYR A 136 -19.46 17.19 28.51
N ALA A 137 -20.39 16.92 29.44
CA ALA A 137 -20.94 17.93 30.32
C ALA A 137 -19.88 18.54 31.26
N CYS A 138 -18.98 17.71 31.81
CA CYS A 138 -17.89 18.18 32.64
C CYS A 138 -16.91 19.09 31.89
N VAL A 139 -16.60 18.79 30.63
CA VAL A 139 -15.64 19.56 29.82
C VAL A 139 -16.26 20.85 29.29
N THR A 140 -17.51 20.81 28.85
CA THR A 140 -18.17 21.94 28.17
C THR A 140 -18.94 22.86 29.12
N GLY A 141 -19.34 22.38 30.30
CA GLY A 141 -20.16 23.15 31.26
C GLY A 141 -21.53 23.56 30.72
N LEU A 142 -22.00 22.92 29.64
CA LEU A 142 -23.26 23.23 28.99
C LEU A 142 -24.46 22.75 29.81
N SER A 143 -25.59 23.42 29.64
CA SER A 143 -26.84 22.98 30.26
C SER A 143 -27.36 21.68 29.66
N VAL A 144 -28.10 20.90 30.45
CA VAL A 144 -28.71 19.61 30.07
C VAL A 144 -29.51 19.70 28.76
N CYS A 145 -30.16 20.85 28.48
CA CYS A 145 -30.88 21.07 27.23
C CYS A 145 -29.96 21.12 26.01
N HIS A 146 -28.84 21.85 26.09
CA HIS A 146 -27.86 21.92 25.00
C HIS A 146 -27.16 20.57 24.79
N ILE A 147 -26.91 19.83 25.87
CA ILE A 147 -26.37 18.47 25.78
C ILE A 147 -27.39 17.55 25.09
N GLY A 148 -28.67 17.64 25.43
CA GLY A 148 -29.74 16.88 24.77
C GLY A 148 -29.84 17.16 23.28
N GLU A 149 -29.68 18.43 22.89
CA GLU A 149 -29.62 18.84 21.48
C GLU A 149 -28.42 18.22 20.75
N GLN A 150 -27.23 18.24 21.37
CA GLN A 150 -26.00 17.67 20.80
C GLN A 150 -26.08 16.15 20.60
N PHE A 151 -26.67 15.43 21.56
CA PHE A 151 -26.79 13.97 21.54
C PHE A 151 -28.10 13.48 20.91
N GLN A 152 -28.95 14.38 20.40
CA GLN A 152 -30.31 14.09 19.92
C GLN A 152 -31.17 13.29 20.92
N ARG A 153 -30.99 13.55 22.22
CA ARG A 153 -31.77 12.92 23.30
C ARG A 153 -32.62 13.97 24.01
N SER A 154 -33.81 13.58 24.46
CA SER A 154 -34.63 14.51 25.25
C SER A 154 -33.94 14.86 26.57
N SER A 155 -34.18 16.07 27.08
CA SER A 155 -33.59 16.51 28.37
C SER A 155 -33.90 15.55 29.51
N ASN A 156 -35.07 14.88 29.50
CA ASN A 156 -35.43 13.83 30.47
C ASN A 156 -34.50 12.60 30.37
N THR A 157 -34.10 12.23 29.16
CA THR A 157 -33.16 11.14 28.90
C THR A 157 -31.75 11.50 29.37
N ILE A 158 -31.31 12.74 29.14
CA ILE A 158 -30.01 13.24 29.64
C ILE A 158 -30.00 13.39 31.16
N SER A 159 -31.09 13.85 31.78
CA SER A 159 -31.21 13.92 33.25
C SER A 159 -31.08 12.56 33.94
N ARG A 160 -31.34 11.45 33.23
CA ARG A 160 -31.12 10.09 33.77
C ARG A 160 -29.67 9.62 33.69
N CYS A 161 -28.82 10.35 32.98
CA CYS A 161 -27.39 10.06 32.93
C CYS A 161 -26.64 10.57 34.17
N PHE A 162 -27.20 11.56 34.87
CA PHE A 162 -26.67 12.20 36.08
C PHE A 162 -27.45 11.74 37.32
#